data_AF-A0A830C5B5-F1
#
_entry.id   AF-A0A830C5B5-F1
#
_cell.length_a   1.000
_cell.length_b   1.000
_cell.length_c   1.000
_cell.angle_alpha   90.00
_cell.angle_beta   90.00
_cell.angle_gamma   90.00
#
_symmetry.space_group_name_H-M   'P 1'
#
loop_
_entity.id
_entity.type
_entity.pdbx_description
1 polymer ?
#
loop_
_entity_poly.entity_id
_entity_poly.type
_entity_poly.pdbx_seq_one_letter_code
_entity_poly.pdbx_strand_id
1 'polypeptide(L)'
;MEIEQRQAEHIDYFVKQASNLKGSALSNVVVEATSHPSLFAFSEILSVPNVLELEGTENSVLLDLLRIFAHGTWSEYKGVASCLPQLVPDQVLKLKQLTVLTLAETSKVFPYDTLMQELDVTNVRELEDFLINDCMYVVSFG
;
A
#
# COMPACT_ATOMS: atom_id res chain seq x y z
N MET A 1 1.66 -3.13 -20.66
CA MET A 1 1.48 -4.58 -20.42
C MET A 1 0.10 -4.82 -19.80
N GLU A 2 -0.54 -5.98 -19.96
CA GLU A 2 -1.89 -6.25 -19.43
C GLU A 2 -2.04 -5.95 -17.92
N ILE A 3 -0.96 -6.09 -17.15
CA ILE A 3 -0.88 -5.78 -15.72
C ILE A 3 -1.07 -4.29 -15.42
N GLU A 4 -0.42 -3.42 -16.21
CA GLU A 4 -0.56 -1.95 -16.07
C GLU A 4 -1.99 -1.51 -16.42
N GLN A 5 -2.59 -2.17 -17.41
CA GLN A 5 -3.96 -1.87 -17.84
C GLN A 5 -5.00 -2.28 -16.79
N ARG A 6 -4.84 -3.46 -16.17
CA ARG A 6 -5.69 -3.90 -15.06
C ARG A 6 -5.56 -2.99 -13.84
N GLN A 7 -4.35 -2.51 -13.54
CA GLN A 7 -4.17 -1.57 -12.42
C GLN A 7 -4.89 -0.23 -12.67
N ALA A 8 -4.79 0.32 -13.88
CA ALA A 8 -5.49 1.57 -14.23
C ALA A 8 -7.02 1.45 -14.07
N GLU A 9 -7.61 0.31 -14.41
CA GLU A 9 -9.03 0.04 -14.19
C GLU A 9 -9.40 0.03 -12.70
N HIS A 10 -8.56 -0.57 -11.85
CA HIS A 10 -8.76 -0.55 -10.40
C HIS A 10 -8.61 0.86 -9.81
N ILE A 11 -7.63 1.64 -10.28
CA ILE A 11 -7.46 3.01 -9.83
C ILE A 11 -8.68 3.85 -10.20
N ASP A 12 -9.14 3.80 -11.47
CA ASP A 12 -10.34 4.50 -11.92
C ASP A 12 -11.58 4.09 -11.10
N TYR A 13 -11.73 2.79 -10.81
CA TYR A 13 -12.78 2.29 -9.93
C TYR A 13 -12.75 2.94 -8.55
N PHE A 14 -11.61 2.91 -7.85
CA PHE A 14 -11.49 3.46 -6.50
C PHE A 14 -11.57 4.98 -6.47
N VAL A 15 -11.04 5.68 -7.48
CA VAL A 15 -11.19 7.13 -7.63
C VAL A 15 -12.66 7.51 -7.78
N LYS A 16 -13.43 6.77 -8.59
CA LYS A 16 -14.89 6.99 -8.74
C LYS A 16 -15.63 6.72 -7.43
N GLN A 17 -15.31 5.65 -6.70
CA GLN A 17 -15.92 5.39 -5.40
C GLN A 17 -15.61 6.51 -4.41
N ALA A 18 -14.34 6.89 -4.27
CA ALA A 18 -13.91 7.97 -3.38
C ALA A 18 -14.58 9.32 -3.74
N SER A 19 -14.80 9.59 -5.02
CA SER A 19 -15.45 10.82 -5.49
C SER A 19 -16.96 10.87 -5.17
N ASN A 20 -17.61 9.72 -5.02
CA ASN A 20 -19.05 9.61 -4.74
C ASN A 20 -19.37 9.48 -3.24
N LEU A 21 -18.39 9.17 -2.41
CA LEU A 21 -18.54 8.93 -0.97
C LEU A 21 -17.94 10.07 -0.15
N LYS A 22 -18.41 10.24 1.10
CA LYS A 22 -17.96 11.29 2.02
C LYS A 22 -17.83 10.79 3.45
N GLY A 23 -16.97 11.45 4.23
CA GLY A 23 -16.79 11.20 5.65
C GLY A 23 -16.44 9.74 5.95
N SER A 24 -17.13 9.13 6.92
CA SER A 24 -16.85 7.76 7.36
C SER A 24 -17.04 6.70 6.27
N ALA A 25 -17.82 6.97 5.21
CA ALA A 25 -17.99 6.02 4.11
C ALA A 25 -16.71 5.79 3.29
N LEU A 26 -15.76 6.72 3.35
CA LEU A 26 -14.43 6.57 2.71
C LEU A 26 -13.56 5.53 3.39
N SER A 27 -13.86 5.14 4.64
CA SER A 27 -13.13 4.08 5.35
C SER A 27 -13.15 2.76 4.58
N ASN A 28 -14.31 2.37 4.05
CA ASN A 28 -14.44 1.15 3.26
C ASN A 28 -13.59 1.22 1.97
N VAL A 29 -13.59 2.37 1.30
CA VAL A 29 -12.78 2.57 0.08
C VAL A 29 -11.30 2.44 0.38
N VAL A 30 -10.82 3.05 1.47
CA VAL A 30 -9.41 2.97 1.87
C VAL A 30 -9.05 1.53 2.23
N VAL A 31 -9.87 0.83 3.02
CA VAL A 31 -9.62 -0.56 3.41
C VAL A 31 -9.60 -1.49 2.19
N GLU A 32 -10.58 -1.36 1.30
CA GLU A 32 -10.66 -2.18 0.08
C GLU A 32 -9.48 -1.89 -0.86
N ALA A 33 -9.15 -0.62 -1.09
CA ALA A 33 -8.03 -0.25 -1.96
C ALA A 33 -6.69 -0.75 -1.41
N THR A 34 -6.41 -0.51 -0.12
CA THR A 34 -5.14 -0.90 0.52
C THR A 34 -5.00 -2.41 0.71
N SER A 35 -6.09 -3.18 0.60
CA SER A 35 -6.07 -4.65 0.61
C SER A 35 -6.14 -5.26 -0.79
N HIS A 36 -6.35 -4.46 -1.84
CA HIS A 36 -6.62 -4.98 -3.17
C HIS A 36 -5.35 -5.59 -3.79
N PRO A 37 -5.33 -6.89 -4.18
CA PRO A 37 -4.12 -7.58 -4.60
C PRO A 37 -3.47 -6.95 -5.83
N SER A 38 -4.26 -6.43 -6.77
CA SER A 38 -3.77 -5.85 -8.03
C SER A 38 -3.53 -4.33 -8.02
N LEU A 39 -3.66 -3.66 -6.86
CA LEU A 39 -3.48 -2.22 -6.73
C LEU A 39 -2.15 -1.91 -6.01
N PHE A 40 -1.31 -1.08 -6.62
CA PHE A 40 -0.01 -0.67 -6.04
C PHE A 40 0.25 0.84 -6.12
N ALA A 41 -0.51 1.58 -6.93
CA ALA A 41 -0.48 3.04 -6.97
C ALA A 41 -1.69 3.64 -6.25
N PHE A 42 -1.42 4.55 -5.31
CA PHE A 42 -2.44 5.17 -4.45
C PHE A 42 -2.53 6.70 -4.61
N SER A 43 -1.59 7.32 -5.31
CA SER A 43 -1.50 8.78 -5.47
C SER A 43 -2.77 9.40 -6.08
N GLU A 44 -3.40 8.72 -7.03
CA GLU A 44 -4.62 9.21 -7.68
C GLU A 44 -5.83 9.15 -6.74
N ILE A 45 -5.93 8.09 -5.92
CA ILE A 45 -6.98 7.95 -4.90
C ILE A 45 -6.78 9.00 -3.79
N LEU A 46 -5.53 9.21 -3.36
CA LEU A 46 -5.15 10.22 -2.38
C LEU A 46 -5.46 11.65 -2.85
N SER A 47 -5.38 11.90 -4.16
CA SER A 47 -5.64 13.21 -4.76
C SER A 47 -7.13 13.54 -4.91
N VAL A 48 -8.03 12.62 -4.57
CA VAL A 48 -9.48 12.86 -4.64
C VAL A 48 -9.89 13.92 -3.61
N PRO A 49 -10.62 14.99 -4.00
CA PRO A 49 -11.01 16.06 -3.08
C PRO A 49 -11.72 15.57 -1.81
N ASN A 50 -12.65 14.63 -1.93
CA ASN A 50 -13.36 14.07 -0.77
C ASN A 50 -12.44 13.36 0.23
N VAL A 51 -11.33 12.78 -0.24
CA VAL A 51 -10.32 12.14 0.61
C VAL A 51 -9.48 13.20 1.32
N LEU A 52 -9.10 14.27 0.62
CA LEU A 52 -8.39 15.41 1.21
C LEU A 52 -9.25 16.15 2.25
N GLU A 53 -10.57 16.22 2.04
CA GLU A 53 -11.54 16.79 2.99
C GLU A 53 -11.61 16.04 4.33
N LEU A 54 -11.00 14.84 4.45
CA LEU A 54 -10.89 14.13 5.73
C LEU A 54 -9.89 14.80 6.69
N GLU A 55 -9.01 15.67 6.19
CA GLU A 55 -8.06 16.40 7.02
C GLU A 55 -8.77 17.27 8.06
N GLY A 56 -8.33 17.20 9.32
CA GLY A 56 -8.97 17.90 10.43
C GLY A 56 -10.31 17.28 10.91
N THR A 57 -10.75 16.18 10.33
CA THR A 57 -11.91 15.42 10.80
C THR A 57 -11.49 14.25 11.72
N GLU A 58 -12.49 13.58 12.34
CA GLU A 58 -12.27 12.33 13.09
C GLU A 58 -11.69 11.19 12.22
N ASN A 59 -11.82 11.29 10.90
CA ASN A 59 -11.35 10.30 9.93
C ASN A 59 -9.98 10.66 9.31
N SER A 60 -9.28 11.66 9.86
CA SER A 60 -7.95 12.09 9.42
C SER A 60 -6.92 10.95 9.42
N VAL A 61 -7.06 9.98 10.33
CA VAL A 61 -6.21 8.78 10.37
C VAL A 61 -6.28 7.92 9.10
N LEU A 62 -7.39 7.96 8.35
CA LEU A 62 -7.53 7.26 7.07
C LEU A 62 -6.72 7.94 5.97
N LEU A 63 -6.68 9.28 6.00
CA LEU A 63 -5.86 10.07 5.08
C LEU A 63 -4.37 9.80 5.34
N ASP A 64 -3.95 9.78 6.60
CA ASP A 64 -2.57 9.47 6.96
C ASP A 64 -2.18 8.03 6.61
N LEU A 65 -3.11 7.08 6.77
CA LEU A 65 -2.91 5.71 6.30
C LEU A 65 -2.67 5.69 4.78
N LEU A 66 -3.53 6.36 4.00
CA LEU A 66 -3.39 6.38 2.54
C LEU A 66 -2.10 7.09 2.08
N ARG A 67 -1.64 8.11 2.82
CA ARG A 67 -0.33 8.76 2.58
C ARG A 67 0.82 7.77 2.75
N ILE A 68 0.79 6.92 3.78
CA ILE A 68 1.78 5.85 3.96
C ILE A 68 1.75 4.86 2.79
N PHE A 69 0.57 4.45 2.32
CA PHE A 69 0.48 3.54 1.17
C PHE A 69 0.88 4.19 -0.16
N ALA A 70 0.74 5.51 -0.30
CA ALA A 70 1.13 6.22 -1.51
C ALA A 70 2.65 6.49 -1.59
N HIS A 71 3.29 6.78 -0.45
CA HIS A 71 4.63 7.37 -0.43
C HIS A 71 5.57 6.82 0.65
N GLY A 72 5.05 6.04 1.60
CA GLY A 72 5.80 5.55 2.74
C GLY A 72 6.21 4.08 2.63
N THR A 73 6.87 3.62 3.69
CA THR A 73 7.44 2.28 3.84
C THR A 73 6.89 1.57 5.08
N TRP A 74 7.14 0.27 5.19
CA TRP A 74 6.82 -0.53 6.38
C TRP A 74 7.46 0.03 7.66
N SER A 75 8.72 0.46 7.57
CA SER A 75 9.45 1.10 8.68
C SER A 75 8.77 2.39 9.15
N GLU A 76 8.31 3.23 8.21
CA GLU A 76 7.59 4.46 8.53
C GLU A 76 6.24 4.18 9.20
N TYR A 77 5.47 3.22 8.69
CA TYR A 77 4.24 2.77 9.35
C TYR A 77 4.49 2.34 10.79
N LYS A 78 5.51 1.50 11.04
CA LYS A 78 5.85 1.07 12.40
C LYS A 78 6.19 2.25 13.32
N GLY A 79 6.81 3.31 12.79
CA GLY A 79 7.13 4.52 13.53
C GLY A 79 5.89 5.31 14.01
N VAL A 80 4.77 5.22 13.28
CA VAL A 80 3.52 5.94 13.59
C VAL A 80 2.33 5.03 13.91
N ALA A 81 2.56 3.72 14.04
CA ALA A 81 1.50 2.70 14.21
C ALA A 81 0.62 2.93 15.44
N SER A 82 1.12 3.62 16.48
CA SER A 82 0.32 4.01 17.66
C SER A 82 -0.78 5.02 17.36
N CYS A 83 -0.65 5.77 16.25
CA CYS A 83 -1.56 6.83 15.83
C CYS A 83 -2.42 6.43 14.63
N LEU A 84 -2.15 5.27 14.02
CA LEU A 84 -2.85 4.77 12.84
C LEU A 84 -3.74 3.55 13.20
N PRO A 85 -4.76 3.26 12.38
CA PRO A 85 -5.51 2.01 12.52
C PRO A 85 -4.60 0.79 12.33
N GLN A 86 -4.90 -0.28 13.06
CA GLN A 86 -4.19 -1.55 12.86
C GLN A 86 -4.46 -2.12 11.48
N LEU A 87 -3.39 -2.47 10.78
CA LEU A 87 -3.48 -3.08 9.45
C LEU A 87 -3.93 -4.54 9.54
N VAL A 88 -4.82 -4.93 8.63
CA VAL A 88 -5.15 -6.35 8.39
C VAL A 88 -4.01 -7.05 7.65
N PRO A 89 -3.95 -8.40 7.65
CA PRO A 89 -2.84 -9.13 7.02
C PRO A 89 -2.58 -8.74 5.55
N ASP A 90 -3.64 -8.52 4.76
CA ASP A 90 -3.51 -8.13 3.35
C ASP A 90 -2.89 -6.74 3.18
N GLN A 91 -3.21 -5.80 4.09
CA GLN A 91 -2.62 -4.47 4.11
C GLN A 91 -1.15 -4.49 4.55
N VAL A 92 -0.80 -5.34 5.52
CA VAL A 92 0.60 -5.55 5.94
C VAL A 92 1.41 -6.10 4.76
N LEU A 93 0.89 -7.13 4.09
CA LEU A 93 1.49 -7.70 2.89
C LEU A 93 1.70 -6.63 1.81
N LYS A 94 0.66 -5.87 1.50
CA LYS A 94 0.69 -4.77 0.53
C LYS A 94 1.77 -3.74 0.85
N LEU A 95 1.84 -3.27 2.09
CA LEU A 95 2.80 -2.24 2.47
C LEU A 95 4.25 -2.74 2.42
N LYS A 96 4.47 -4.02 2.76
CA LYS A 96 5.78 -4.66 2.55
C LYS A 96 6.14 -4.77 1.07
N GLN A 97 5.19 -5.13 0.19
CA GLN A 97 5.42 -5.16 -1.26
C GLN A 97 5.78 -3.77 -1.80
N LEU A 98 5.07 -2.72 -1.38
CA LEU A 98 5.36 -1.33 -1.75
C LEU A 98 6.76 -0.91 -1.28
N THR A 99 7.16 -1.32 -0.08
CA THR A 99 8.51 -1.06 0.44
C THR A 99 9.59 -1.66 -0.47
N VAL A 100 9.38 -2.89 -0.96
CA VAL A 100 10.29 -3.50 -1.94
C VAL A 100 10.34 -2.70 -3.24
N LEU A 101 9.19 -2.21 -3.74
CA LEU A 101 9.15 -1.37 -4.95
C LEU A 101 9.93 -0.07 -4.76
N THR A 102 9.75 0.64 -3.65
CA THR A 102 10.51 1.87 -3.34
C THR A 102 12.01 1.62 -3.26
N LEU A 103 12.43 0.50 -2.66
CA LEU A 103 13.84 0.12 -2.64
C LEU A 103 14.37 -0.19 -4.05
N ALA A 104 13.59 -0.89 -4.88
CA ALA A 104 13.88 -1.23 -6.27
C ALA A 104 14.02 -0.03 -7.20
N GLU A 105 13.31 1.06 -6.91
CA GLU A 105 13.49 2.34 -7.62
C GLU A 105 14.85 2.98 -7.31
N THR A 106 15.35 2.82 -6.08
CA THR A 106 16.59 3.45 -5.61
C THR A 106 17.84 2.65 -6.00
N SER A 107 17.77 1.33 -5.94
CA SER A 107 18.88 0.44 -6.29
C SER A 107 18.40 -0.79 -7.06
N LYS A 108 19.23 -1.35 -7.94
CA LYS A 108 18.92 -2.62 -8.64
C LYS A 108 19.40 -3.85 -7.88
N VAL A 109 20.22 -3.66 -6.85
CA VAL A 109 20.79 -4.71 -6.01
C VAL A 109 20.72 -4.24 -4.57
N PHE A 110 20.04 -5.00 -3.72
CA PHE A 110 19.91 -4.74 -2.29
C PHE A 110 20.50 -5.92 -1.52
N PRO A 111 21.31 -5.69 -0.47
CA PRO A 111 21.70 -6.73 0.47
C PRO A 111 20.47 -7.32 1.19
N TYR A 112 20.50 -8.63 1.46
CA TYR A 112 19.44 -9.30 2.22
C TYR A 112 19.24 -8.68 3.60
N ASP A 113 20.32 -8.29 4.28
CA ASP A 113 20.24 -7.65 5.60
C ASP A 113 19.39 -6.36 5.56
N THR A 114 19.53 -5.57 4.50
CA THR A 114 18.74 -4.35 4.31
C THR A 114 17.27 -4.68 4.09
N LEU A 115 16.95 -5.64 3.22
CA LEU A 115 15.57 -6.06 2.99
C LEU A 115 14.93 -6.66 4.24
N MET A 116 15.66 -7.50 4.97
CA MET A 116 15.20 -8.09 6.23
C MET A 116 14.87 -7.01 7.26
N GLN A 117 15.72 -5.99 7.39
CA GLN A 117 15.47 -4.87 8.29
C GLN A 117 14.24 -4.05 7.89
N GLU A 118 14.15 -3.66 6.61
CA GLU A 118 13.05 -2.81 6.12
C GLU A 118 11.70 -3.54 6.10
N LEU A 119 11.68 -4.86 5.91
CA LEU A 119 10.46 -5.67 5.89
C LEU A 119 10.14 -6.31 7.24
N ASP A 120 11.01 -6.13 8.23
CA ASP A 120 10.90 -6.75 9.56
C ASP A 120 10.79 -8.29 9.47
N VAL A 121 11.70 -8.88 8.70
CA VAL A 121 11.78 -10.32 8.43
C VAL A 121 12.99 -10.89 9.14
N THR A 122 12.81 -12.02 9.82
CA THR A 122 13.80 -12.53 10.78
C THR A 122 14.84 -13.46 10.18
N ASN A 123 14.56 -14.04 9.01
CA ASN A 123 15.43 -15.01 8.38
C ASN A 123 15.36 -14.96 6.86
N VAL A 124 16.44 -15.42 6.21
CA VAL A 124 16.59 -15.40 4.74
C VAL A 124 15.49 -16.21 4.04
N ARG A 125 15.07 -17.35 4.61
CA ARG A 125 14.07 -18.20 3.98
C ARG A 125 12.72 -17.49 3.89
N GLU A 126 12.28 -16.85 4.97
CA GLU A 126 11.06 -16.05 4.99
C GLU A 126 11.13 -14.88 3.99
N LEU A 127 12.31 -14.24 3.87
CA LEU A 127 12.51 -13.19 2.88
C LEU A 127 12.40 -13.74 1.45
N GLU A 128 13.06 -14.85 1.14
CA GLU A 128 13.00 -15.47 -0.19
C GLU A 128 11.59 -15.93 -0.54
N ASP A 129 10.89 -16.56 0.41
CA ASP A 129 9.48 -16.97 0.23
C ASP A 129 8.59 -15.75 -0.06
N PHE A 130 8.79 -14.64 0.64
CA PHE A 130 8.06 -13.38 0.41
C PHE A 130 8.38 -12.78 -0.97
N LEU A 131 9.66 -12.67 -1.34
CA LEU A 131 10.06 -12.10 -2.63
C LEU A 131 9.53 -12.93 -3.80
N ILE A 132 9.58 -14.25 -3.69
CA ILE A 132 9.12 -15.15 -4.74
C ILE A 132 7.58 -15.12 -4.78
N ASN A 133 6.92 -15.56 -3.72
CA ASN A 133 5.48 -15.82 -3.76
C ASN A 133 4.64 -14.55 -3.74
N ASP A 134 5.08 -13.53 -3.00
CA ASP A 134 4.28 -12.33 -2.76
C ASP A 134 4.70 -11.15 -3.64
N CYS A 135 5.95 -11.08 -4.12
CA CYS A 135 6.37 -9.97 -4.98
C CYS A 135 6.45 -10.36 -6.47
N MET A 136 7.17 -11.44 -6.82
CA MET A 136 7.38 -11.82 -8.22
C MET A 136 6.17 -12.53 -8.84
N TYR A 137 5.55 -13.46 -8.11
CA TYR A 137 4.42 -14.25 -8.62
C TYR A 137 3.13 -13.44 -8.71
N VAL A 138 2.94 -12.40 -7.89
CA VAL A 138 1.82 -11.45 -8.01
C VAL A 138 1.93 -10.61 -9.29
N VAL A 139 3.15 -10.36 -9.77
CA VAL A 139 3.41 -9.69 -11.05
C VAL A 139 3.33 -10.66 -12.24
N SER A 140 3.26 -11.98 -12.01
CA SER A 140 3.46 -12.97 -13.07
C SER A 140 2.43 -14.10 -13.11
N PHE A 141 1.14 -13.93 -12.81
CA PHE A 141 0.16 -14.98 -13.12
C PHE A 141 -1.21 -14.46 -13.55
N GLY A 142 -1.58 -14.77 -14.80
CA GLY A 142 -2.95 -14.87 -15.30
C GLY A 142 -3.38 -13.82 -16.29
#